data_AF-A0A2D5UB33-F1
#
_entry.id   AF-A0A2D5UB33-F1
#
_cell.length_a   1.000
_cell.length_b   1.000
_cell.length_c   1.000
_cell.angle_alpha   90.00
_cell.angle_beta   90.00
_cell.angle_gamma   90.00
#
_symmetry.space_group_name_H-M   'P 1'
#
loop_
_entity.id
_entity.type
_entity.pdbx_description
1 polymer ?
#
loop_
_entity_poly.entity_id
_entity_poly.type
_entity_poly.pdbx_seq_one_letter_code
_entity_poly.pdbx_strand_id
1 'polypeptide(L)'
;MFLILPSLVHLNLPGVPGYIEDPQQVPDGVLDFKPEDDIPRRIERQIPSANVTLADFARRGGSSPIYSLAAMGSLATIAQTSKSDFDIWVCVKKEEFTPEKIEGLAVKLKEIEK
;
A
#
# COMPACT_ATOMS: atom_id res chain seq x y z
N MET A 1 2.71 11.64 -4.65
CA MET A 1 1.97 10.73 -3.77
C MET A 1 1.08 9.75 -4.55
N PHE A 2 0.19 10.22 -5.43
CA PHE A 2 -0.79 9.37 -6.13
C PHE A 2 -0.24 8.06 -6.73
N LEU A 3 0.82 8.15 -7.53
CA LEU A 3 1.36 7.00 -8.26
C LEU A 3 2.06 5.97 -7.37
N ILE A 4 2.37 6.30 -6.11
CA ILE A 4 3.08 5.39 -5.21
C ILE A 4 2.17 4.74 -4.16
N LEU A 5 0.94 5.23 -3.98
CA LEU A 5 0.07 4.77 -2.90
C LEU A 5 -0.23 3.26 -2.97
N PRO A 6 -0.62 2.67 -4.12
CA PRO A 6 -0.81 1.22 -4.22
C PRO A 6 0.45 0.42 -3.81
N SER A 7 1.64 0.95 -4.14
CA SER A 7 2.92 0.37 -3.74
C SER A 7 3.16 0.43 -2.24
N LEU A 8 2.79 1.53 -1.58
CA LEU A 8 2.90 1.66 -0.12
C LEU A 8 1.96 0.68 0.60
N VAL A 9 0.76 0.44 0.06
CA VAL A 9 -0.17 -0.56 0.61
C VAL A 9 0.39 -1.97 0.42
N HIS A 10 1.05 -2.26 -0.70
CA HIS A 10 1.65 -3.56 -0.98
C HIS A 10 2.90 -3.84 -0.12
N LEU A 11 3.78 -2.85 0.07
CA LEU A 11 5.07 -3.02 0.76
C LEU A 11 4.94 -2.95 2.28
N ASN A 12 5.70 -3.76 3.01
CA ASN A 12 5.95 -3.56 4.44
C ASN A 12 7.46 -3.56 4.68
N LEU A 13 8.08 -2.37 4.67
CA LEU A 13 9.52 -2.19 4.78
C LEU A 13 9.85 -1.10 5.81
N PRO A 14 10.93 -1.24 6.59
CA PRO A 14 11.42 -0.16 7.44
C PRO A 14 11.64 1.13 6.64
N GLY A 15 11.29 2.28 7.23
CA GLY A 15 11.45 3.59 6.60
C GLY A 15 10.32 3.99 5.64
N VAL A 16 9.39 3.08 5.36
CA VAL A 16 8.13 3.37 4.65
C VAL A 16 7.01 3.69 5.67
N PRO A 17 6.14 4.69 5.41
CA PRO A 17 5.00 4.98 6.27
C PRO A 17 4.11 3.75 6.51
N GLY A 18 3.70 3.56 7.75
CA GLY A 18 2.86 2.42 8.12
C GLY A 18 3.60 1.08 8.17
N TYR A 19 4.93 1.08 8.26
CA TYR A 19 5.71 -0.13 8.55
C TYR A 19 5.28 -0.74 9.89
N ILE A 20 5.03 -2.05 9.87
CA ILE A 20 4.71 -2.85 11.04
C ILE A 20 5.81 -3.90 11.22
N GLU A 21 6.40 -3.94 12.41
CA GLU A 21 7.48 -4.88 12.74
C GLU A 21 6.94 -6.28 13.04
N ASP A 22 5.84 -6.39 13.80
CA ASP A 22 5.25 -7.67 14.19
C ASP A 22 4.58 -8.38 13.00
N PRO A 23 5.13 -9.52 12.52
CA PRO A 23 4.59 -10.25 11.37
C PRO A 23 3.15 -10.73 11.56
N GLN A 24 2.66 -10.87 12.80
CA GLN A 24 1.27 -11.25 13.07
C GLN A 24 0.28 -10.10 12.79
N GLN A 25 0.77 -8.86 12.84
CA GLN A 25 -0.01 -7.65 12.56
C GLN A 25 0.25 -7.08 11.16
N VAL A 26 1.31 -7.53 10.48
CA VAL A 26 1.62 -7.08 9.12
C VAL A 26 0.47 -7.44 8.18
N PRO A 27 -0.13 -6.45 7.49
CA PRO A 27 -1.08 -6.74 6.44
C PRO A 27 -0.35 -7.36 5.25
N ASP A 28 -0.96 -8.36 4.67
CA ASP A 28 -0.37 -9.05 3.52
C ASP A 28 -0.59 -8.25 2.22
N GLY A 29 0.34 -8.39 1.27
CA GLY A 29 0.36 -7.57 0.05
C GLY A 29 -0.82 -7.79 -0.91
N VAL A 30 -1.04 -6.81 -1.78
CA VAL A 30 -2.07 -6.81 -2.84
C VAL A 30 -1.87 -7.98 -3.81
N LEU A 31 -2.96 -8.69 -4.13
CA LEU A 31 -2.99 -9.81 -5.07
C LEU A 31 -2.59 -9.35 -6.48
N ASP A 32 -1.76 -10.17 -7.14
CA ASP A 32 -1.27 -9.95 -8.50
C ASP A 32 -0.68 -8.55 -8.76
N PHE A 33 -0.14 -7.93 -7.72
CA PHE A 33 0.47 -6.61 -7.80
C PHE A 33 1.68 -6.63 -8.73
N LYS A 34 1.71 -5.70 -9.69
CA LYS A 34 2.82 -5.53 -10.63
C LYS A 34 3.34 -4.10 -10.52
N PRO A 35 4.53 -3.89 -9.95
CA PRO A 35 5.13 -2.57 -9.90
C PRO A 35 5.58 -2.12 -11.30
N GLU A 36 5.56 -0.80 -11.54
CA GLU A 36 6.29 -0.19 -12.64
C GLU A 36 7.79 -0.17 -12.33
N ASP A 37 8.65 -0.27 -13.34
CA ASP A 37 10.11 -0.37 -13.17
C ASP A 37 10.72 0.84 -12.43
N ASP A 38 10.11 2.02 -12.55
CA ASP A 38 10.61 3.25 -11.94
C ASP A 38 10.01 3.53 -10.55
N ILE A 39 9.12 2.67 -10.05
CA ILE A 39 8.39 2.89 -8.80
C ILE A 39 9.29 3.07 -7.57
N PRO A 40 10.42 2.33 -7.41
CA PRO A 40 11.25 2.50 -6.22
C PRO A 40 11.86 3.90 -6.17
N ARG A 41 12.32 4.42 -7.32
CA ARG A 41 12.85 5.78 -7.43
C ARG A 41 11.79 6.85 -7.11
N ARG A 42 10.52 6.61 -7.49
CA ARG A 42 9.42 7.52 -7.17
C ARG A 42 9.11 7.54 -5.67
N ILE A 43 9.18 6.38 -5.02
CA ILE A 43 8.98 6.26 -3.57
C ILE A 43 10.10 6.99 -2.83
N GLU A 44 11.37 6.69 -3.12
CA GLU A 44 12.53 7.29 -2.42
C GLU A 44 12.60 8.82 -2.60
N ARG A 45 12.16 9.34 -3.75
CA ARG A 45 12.05 10.80 -3.96
C ARG A 45 11.03 11.49 -3.06
N GLN A 46 9.97 10.79 -2.66
CA GLN A 46 8.90 11.33 -1.83
C GLN A 46 9.10 10.98 -0.35
N ILE A 47 9.75 9.85 -0.07
CA ILE A 47 10.00 9.33 1.26
C ILE A 47 11.51 9.05 1.35
N PRO A 48 12.33 10.05 1.75
CA PRO A 48 13.79 9.92 1.77
C PRO A 48 14.32 8.86 2.75
N SER A 49 13.49 8.44 3.72
CA SER A 49 13.80 7.36 4.66
C SER A 49 13.59 5.96 4.08
N ALA A 50 12.89 5.85 2.95
CA ALA A 50 12.64 4.56 2.31
C ALA A 50 13.87 4.09 1.53
N ASN A 51 14.12 2.78 1.57
CA ASN A 51 15.12 2.11 0.74
C ASN A 51 14.39 0.95 0.05
N VAL A 52 14.05 1.12 -1.22
CA VAL A 52 13.13 0.23 -1.92
C VAL A 52 13.78 -0.24 -3.22
N THR A 53 13.63 -1.52 -3.51
CA THR A 53 14.04 -2.14 -4.77
C THR A 53 12.87 -2.84 -5.44
N LEU A 54 12.98 -3.15 -6.73
CA LEU A 54 11.96 -3.96 -7.41
C LEU A 54 11.80 -5.35 -6.80
N ALA A 55 12.87 -5.90 -6.19
CA ALA A 55 12.82 -7.19 -5.53
C ALA A 55 11.92 -7.18 -4.29
N ASP A 56 11.72 -6.04 -3.64
CA ASP A 56 10.86 -5.94 -2.45
C ASP A 56 9.36 -6.10 -2.74
N PHE A 57 8.98 -5.89 -4.00
CA PHE A 57 7.61 -6.14 -4.50
C PHE A 57 7.38 -7.60 -4.86
N ALA A 58 8.43 -8.43 -4.88
CA ALA A 58 8.25 -9.86 -5.05
C ALA A 58 7.59 -10.42 -3.78
N ARG A 59 6.53 -11.21 -3.97
CA ARG A 59 5.80 -11.82 -2.85
C ARG A 59 6.73 -12.77 -2.09
N ARG A 60 6.86 -12.57 -0.78
CA ARG A 60 7.71 -13.39 0.10
C ARG A 60 7.05 -14.69 0.60
N GLY A 61 6.03 -15.19 -0.11
CA GLY A 61 5.29 -16.42 0.22
C GLY A 61 3.99 -16.15 0.97
N GLY A 62 3.00 -17.04 0.79
CA GLY A 62 1.65 -16.94 1.39
C GLY A 62 0.54 -16.57 0.41
N SER A 63 -0.71 -16.50 0.87
CA SER A 63 -1.85 -15.94 0.11
C SER A 63 -1.81 -14.40 0.14
N SER A 64 -2.51 -13.76 -0.79
CA SER A 64 -2.60 -12.29 -0.87
C SER A 64 -4.03 -11.90 -0.55
N PRO A 65 -4.35 -11.72 0.74
CA PRO A 65 -5.71 -11.51 1.18
C PRO A 65 -6.21 -10.08 0.92
N ILE A 66 -5.36 -9.13 0.50
CA ILE A 66 -5.83 -7.90 -0.15
C ILE A 66 -6.10 -8.20 -1.63
N TYR A 67 -7.36 -8.35 -2.01
CA TYR A 67 -7.78 -8.72 -3.36
C TYR A 67 -7.60 -7.61 -4.38
N SER A 68 -7.96 -6.38 -4.00
CA SER A 68 -7.95 -5.26 -4.92
C SER A 68 -7.92 -3.93 -4.19
N LEU A 69 -7.38 -2.94 -4.88
CA LEU A 69 -7.47 -1.53 -4.53
C LEU A 69 -8.29 -0.85 -5.62
N ALA A 70 -9.35 -0.14 -5.23
CA ALA A 70 -10.16 0.64 -6.15
C ALA A 70 -10.11 2.11 -5.73
N ALA A 71 -9.65 2.97 -6.64
CA ALA A 71 -9.70 4.41 -6.44
C ALA A 71 -11.10 4.93 -6.81
N MET A 72 -11.65 5.82 -6.00
CA MET A 72 -12.97 6.44 -6.21
C MET A 72 -12.88 7.97 -6.15
N GLY A 73 -13.94 8.63 -6.64
CA GLY A 73 -14.08 10.08 -6.56
C GLY A 73 -13.52 10.84 -7.78
N SER A 74 -13.14 12.10 -7.56
CA SER A 74 -12.69 13.05 -8.61
C SER A 74 -11.50 12.58 -9.45
N LEU A 75 -10.85 11.49 -9.01
CA LEU A 75 -9.84 10.69 -9.70
C LEU A 75 -10.28 10.16 -11.08
N ALA A 76 -11.58 9.90 -11.28
CA ALA A 76 -12.10 9.43 -12.56
C ALA A 76 -12.53 10.56 -13.51
N THR A 77 -12.24 11.83 -13.17
CA THR A 77 -12.64 13.00 -13.95
C THR A 77 -11.45 13.86 -14.37
N ILE A 78 -11.56 14.51 -15.53
CA ILE A 78 -10.53 15.38 -16.14
C ILE A 78 -10.11 16.57 -15.23
N ALA A 79 -10.86 16.86 -14.17
CA ALA A 79 -10.66 18.00 -13.27
C ALA A 79 -9.94 17.65 -11.94
N GLN A 80 -9.09 16.62 -11.92
CA GLN A 80 -8.30 16.28 -10.73
C GLN A 80 -7.31 17.40 -10.39
N THR A 81 -7.34 17.90 -9.16
CA THR A 81 -6.38 18.90 -8.65
C THR A 81 -5.49 18.29 -7.57
N SER A 82 -4.34 18.91 -7.30
CA SER A 82 -3.41 18.48 -6.23
C SER A 82 -3.96 18.66 -4.81
N LYS A 83 -5.16 19.23 -4.65
CA LYS A 83 -5.84 19.46 -3.37
C LYS A 83 -7.03 18.53 -3.13
N SER A 84 -7.34 17.64 -4.06
CA SER A 84 -8.47 16.72 -3.91
C SER A 84 -8.13 15.60 -2.94
N ASP A 85 -9.08 15.26 -2.06
CA ASP A 85 -9.00 14.05 -1.22
C ASP A 85 -9.00 12.79 -2.10
N PHE A 86 -8.31 11.75 -1.64
CA PHE A 86 -8.16 10.48 -2.34
C PHE A 86 -8.97 9.38 -1.66
N ASP A 87 -10.08 8.98 -2.26
CA ASP A 87 -10.86 7.85 -1.77
C ASP A 87 -10.35 6.55 -2.36
N ILE A 88 -9.88 5.62 -1.52
CA ILE A 88 -9.45 4.29 -1.95
C ILE A 88 -10.19 3.24 -1.13
N TRP A 89 -10.85 2.32 -1.84
CA TRP A 89 -11.39 1.10 -1.26
C TRP A 89 -10.38 -0.03 -1.33
N VAL A 90 -10.16 -0.65 -0.18
CA VAL A 90 -9.32 -1.83 -0.02
C VAL A 90 -10.22 -3.03 0.21
N CYS A 91 -10.27 -3.95 -0.76
CA CYS A 91 -11.04 -5.18 -0.64
C CYS A 91 -10.17 -6.28 -0.05
N VAL A 92 -10.59 -6.83 1.08
CA VAL A 92 -9.88 -7.92 1.77
C VAL A 92 -10.73 -9.19 1.86
N LYS A 93 -10.08 -10.35 1.80
CA LYS A 93 -10.73 -11.63 2.12
C LYS A 93 -10.77 -11.81 3.62
N LYS A 94 -11.94 -11.61 4.22
CA LYS A 94 -12.11 -11.62 5.67
C LYS A 94 -11.68 -12.94 6.31
N GLU A 95 -11.87 -14.07 5.61
CA GLU A 95 -11.51 -15.40 6.12
C GLU A 95 -9.99 -15.64 6.16
N GLU A 96 -9.22 -14.84 5.42
CA GLU A 96 -7.75 -14.91 5.38
C GLU A 96 -7.08 -13.80 6.19
N PHE A 97 -7.86 -12.87 6.75
CA PHE A 97 -7.41 -11.79 7.62
C PHE A 97 -7.78 -12.08 9.07
N THR A 98 -6.78 -12.16 9.96
CA THR A 98 -7.05 -12.18 11.40
C THR A 98 -7.45 -10.77 11.87
N PRO A 99 -8.13 -10.65 13.02
CA PRO A 99 -8.46 -9.34 13.60
C PRO A 99 -7.24 -8.43 13.77
N GLU A 100 -6.10 -9.00 14.16
CA GLU A 100 -4.84 -8.28 14.38
C GLU A 100 -4.28 -7.71 13.06
N LYS A 101 -4.38 -8.47 11.97
CA LYS A 101 -4.00 -7.98 10.64
C LYS A 101 -4.94 -6.90 10.11
N ILE A 102 -6.23 -6.95 10.44
CA ILE A 102 -7.19 -5.90 10.06
C ILE A 102 -6.84 -4.61 10.79
N GLU A 103 -6.54 -4.69 12.09
CA GLU A 103 -6.08 -3.54 12.87
C GLU A 103 -4.76 -3.00 12.33
N GLY A 104 -3.80 -3.87 12.05
CA GLY A 104 -2.54 -3.50 11.41
C GLY A 104 -2.72 -2.81 10.06
N LEU A 105 -3.62 -3.33 9.20
CA LEU A 105 -3.97 -2.67 7.94
C LEU A 105 -4.54 -1.26 8.17
N ALA A 106 -5.44 -1.09 9.15
CA ALA A 106 -6.02 0.21 9.45
C ALA A 106 -4.98 1.21 9.95
N VAL A 107 -4.07 0.78 10.85
CA VAL A 107 -2.94 1.60 11.33
C VAL A 107 -2.04 1.99 10.16
N LYS A 108 -1.66 1.03 9.32
CA LYS A 108 -0.82 1.26 8.15
C LYS A 108 -1.44 2.30 7.21
N LEU A 109 -2.72 2.14 6.84
CA LEU A 109 -3.40 3.07 5.94
C LEU A 109 -3.47 4.49 6.52
N LYS A 110 -3.69 4.61 7.84
CA LYS A 110 -3.69 5.90 8.54
C LYS A 110 -2.33 6.60 8.54
N GLU A 111 -1.23 5.85 8.63
CA GLU A 111 0.11 6.43 8.54
C GLU A 111 0.48 6.82 7.10
N ILE A 112 -0.04 6.12 6.08
CA ILE A 112 0.16 6.47 4.66
C ILE A 112 -0.60 7.76 4.29
N GLU A 113 -1.70 8.07 4.97
CA GLU A 113 -2.52 9.28 4.74
C GLU A 113 -1.84 10.58 5.24
N LYS A 114 -0.92 10.49 6.22
CA LYS A 114 -0.25 11.65 6.83
C LYS A 114 0.79 12.31 5.92
#